data_AF-A0A7C2I3E6-F1
#
_entry.id   AF-A0A7C2I3E6-F1
#
_cell.length_a   1.000
_cell.length_b   1.000
_cell.length_c   1.000
_cell.angle_alpha   90.00
_cell.angle_beta   90.00
_cell.angle_gamma   90.00
#
_symmetry.space_group_name_H-M   'P 1'
#
loop_
_entity.id
_entity.type
_entity.pdbx_description
1 polymer ?
#
loop_
_entity_poly.entity_id
_entity_poly.type
_entity_poly.pdbx_seq_one_letter_code
_entity_poly.pdbx_strand_id
1 'polypeptide(L)'
;MSRVRIPSLAPIFLWQRRSMVSLRPSGWHGLRRILVARLAPPLGLLCLALGATDVARSAEGQASTPGRHPADHLPPYIRQLTWFGERADWSPDGKRILFLSKTFGDAMELELETGRIRNLTAHYAHHGYTRALYLPNGDILLSGPQSFDPRRPGEARVQCWLFVLDPRRERPPTPLGTKCSEGPAVSRRRLHLAWTHVAAQYPDEMPPGTSRIWEADLVYEDGRPRLANQRLVLDSRKLPFSCTLETQNFRPPDEKELIFSAYGYQGTEVCGINLETGAVTNYSNAPDQYDEPEGIFPDGSATLVECDRQNRLGPGHVDLWRLELDGTGRYQRLTHFSDFPGFKASNPVVRDDGRYIAFQLARSRDAAGVGHGIFLFDLQAWKPE
;
A
#
# COMPACT_ATOMS: atom_id res chain seq x y z
N MET A 1 10.27 47.41 28.42
CA MET A 1 9.83 47.61 27.02
C MET A 1 10.96 47.07 26.15
N SER A 2 10.89 46.01 25.36
CA SER A 2 9.80 45.21 24.80
C SER A 2 10.40 43.83 24.46
N ARG A 3 9.78 42.73 24.89
CA ARG A 3 10.24 41.36 24.58
C ARG A 3 9.86 40.99 23.15
N VAL A 4 10.83 40.56 22.36
CA VAL A 4 10.65 39.93 21.04
C VAL A 4 10.06 38.53 21.24
N ARG A 5 8.92 38.25 20.61
CA ARG A 5 8.30 36.92 20.59
C ARG A 5 8.92 36.08 19.47
N ILE A 6 9.49 34.94 19.85
CA ILE A 6 9.90 33.86 18.95
C ILE A 6 8.66 32.98 18.68
N PRO A 7 8.28 32.69 17.44
CA PRO A 7 7.21 31.73 17.17
C PRO A 7 7.66 30.30 17.48
N SER A 8 6.84 29.63 18.27
CA SER A 8 6.91 28.23 18.67
C SER A 8 6.77 27.30 17.47
N LEU A 9 7.76 26.42 17.25
CA LEU A 9 7.70 25.28 16.34
C LEU A 9 6.68 24.25 16.87
N ALA A 10 5.64 23.96 16.10
CA ALA A 10 4.70 22.87 16.36
C ALA A 10 5.30 21.52 15.90
N PRO A 11 5.04 20.40 16.60
CA PRO A 11 5.72 19.14 16.35
C PRO A 11 5.21 18.42 15.08
N ILE A 12 6.19 17.91 14.34
CA ILE A 12 6.06 16.99 13.21
C ILE A 12 5.58 15.63 13.76
N PHE A 13 4.43 15.13 13.29
CA PHE A 13 3.95 13.79 13.62
C PHE A 13 4.72 12.73 12.82
N LEU A 14 5.83 12.26 13.40
CA LEU A 14 6.37 10.93 13.11
C LEU A 14 5.60 9.89 13.94
N TRP A 15 5.10 8.85 13.28
CA TRP A 15 4.55 7.67 13.96
C TRP A 15 5.69 6.90 14.66
N GLN A 16 5.93 7.19 15.94
CA GLN A 16 6.70 6.34 16.85
C GLN A 16 5.90 6.09 18.14
N ARG A 17 5.65 4.80 18.42
CA ARG A 17 4.94 4.30 19.60
C ARG A 17 5.59 4.82 20.90
N ARG A 18 4.79 5.32 21.84
CA ARG A 18 5.17 5.42 23.25
C ARG A 18 4.47 4.33 24.06
N SER A 19 5.27 3.51 24.73
CA SER A 19 4.88 2.47 25.68
C SER A 19 4.24 3.09 26.93
N MET A 20 3.04 2.63 27.30
CA MET A 20 2.43 2.95 28.58
C MET A 20 3.00 2.05 29.68
N VAL A 21 3.77 2.65 30.58
CA VAL A 21 4.11 2.07 31.89
C VAL A 21 2.95 2.40 32.84
N SER A 22 2.39 1.36 33.45
CA SER A 22 1.31 1.43 34.44
C SER A 22 1.80 2.10 35.73
N LEU A 23 1.12 3.16 36.18
CA LEU A 23 1.20 3.69 37.53
C LEU A 23 -0.17 3.56 38.20
N ARG A 24 -0.27 2.67 39.19
CA ARG A 24 -1.40 2.59 40.13
C ARG A 24 -1.33 3.75 41.13
N PRO A 25 -2.47 4.24 41.63
CA PRO A 25 -2.55 4.80 42.97
C PRO A 25 -3.23 3.83 43.94
N SER A 26 -2.61 3.74 45.10
CA SER A 26 -3.04 3.16 46.37
C SER A 26 -4.24 3.88 46.98
N GLY A 27 -5.11 3.14 47.68
CA GLY A 27 -5.91 3.72 48.75
C GLY A 27 -7.10 2.91 49.28
N TRP A 28 -6.93 2.43 50.51
CA TRP A 28 -7.94 2.36 51.60
C TRP A 28 -8.71 1.06 51.91
N HIS A 29 -8.88 0.89 53.23
CA HIS A 29 -9.08 -0.30 54.03
C HIS A 29 -10.52 -0.80 54.16
N GLY A 30 -10.69 -2.09 54.52
CA GLY A 30 -11.96 -2.59 55.04
C GLY A 30 -12.04 -4.11 55.32
N LEU A 31 -11.48 -4.55 56.45
CA LEU A 31 -12.08 -5.49 57.42
C LEU A 31 -12.87 -6.74 56.93
N ARG A 32 -12.32 -7.96 57.12
CA ARG A 32 -12.62 -8.91 58.22
C ARG A 32 -12.15 -10.35 57.91
N ARG A 33 -11.65 -11.00 58.96
CA ARG A 33 -11.14 -12.39 59.07
C ARG A 33 -12.26 -13.43 59.16
N ILE A 34 -11.83 -14.72 59.15
CA ILE A 34 -12.43 -15.94 59.75
C ILE A 34 -13.08 -16.87 58.68
N LEU A 35 -12.84 -18.18 58.54
CA LEU A 35 -12.13 -19.23 59.28
C LEU A 35 -11.71 -20.34 58.29
N VAL A 36 -10.66 -21.09 58.64
CA VAL A 36 -10.28 -22.38 58.04
C VAL A 36 -11.13 -23.51 58.65
N ALA A 37 -11.60 -24.45 57.84
CA ALA A 37 -11.90 -25.81 58.29
C ALA A 37 -11.63 -26.82 57.17
N ARG A 38 -10.63 -27.67 57.37
CA ARG A 38 -10.42 -28.93 56.63
C ARG A 38 -11.17 -30.03 57.39
N LEU A 39 -11.89 -30.91 56.70
CA LEU A 39 -12.13 -32.32 57.05
C LEU A 39 -12.57 -33.06 55.77
N ALA A 40 -12.09 -34.29 55.58
CA ALA A 40 -12.37 -35.19 54.45
C ALA A 40 -12.90 -36.55 54.99
N PRO A 41 -13.15 -37.57 54.13
CA PRO A 41 -14.39 -37.96 53.43
C PRO A 41 -15.03 -39.23 54.10
N PRO A 42 -16.02 -40.00 53.55
CA PRO A 42 -15.86 -40.88 52.35
C PRO A 42 -17.14 -41.27 51.54
N LEU A 43 -16.90 -42.03 50.45
CA LEU A 43 -17.72 -43.11 49.83
C LEU A 43 -18.97 -42.79 48.96
N GLY A 44 -18.95 -43.27 47.71
CA GLY A 44 -20.14 -43.87 47.09
C GLY A 44 -20.37 -43.70 45.57
N LEU A 45 -20.14 -44.79 44.83
CA LEU A 45 -20.78 -45.24 43.57
C LEU A 45 -20.46 -44.59 42.19
N LEU A 46 -19.60 -45.31 41.47
CA LEU A 46 -19.75 -45.93 40.14
C LEU A 46 -21.02 -45.63 39.30
N CYS A 47 -20.82 -45.08 38.09
CA CYS A 47 -21.64 -45.33 36.88
C CYS A 47 -20.77 -45.09 35.64
N LEU A 48 -20.28 -46.17 35.00
CA LEU A 48 -19.59 -46.14 33.71
C LEU A 48 -20.63 -46.40 32.61
N ALA A 49 -20.90 -45.38 31.79
CA ALA A 49 -21.70 -45.49 30.58
C ALA A 49 -20.84 -45.12 29.36
N LEU A 50 -21.00 -45.91 28.30
CA LEU A 50 -20.29 -45.89 27.02
C LEU A 50 -20.33 -44.52 26.33
N GLY A 51 -19.17 -44.05 25.87
CA GLY A 51 -19.01 -42.87 25.02
C GLY A 51 -18.34 -43.22 23.71
N ALA A 52 -19.03 -42.93 22.61
CA ALA A 52 -18.55 -43.05 21.23
C ALA A 52 -17.31 -42.18 21.01
N THR A 53 -16.33 -42.72 20.27
CA THR A 53 -15.13 -41.99 19.85
C THR A 53 -15.44 -41.17 18.60
N ASP A 54 -15.81 -39.90 18.80
CA ASP A 54 -15.86 -38.92 17.73
C ASP A 54 -14.46 -38.46 17.34
N VAL A 55 -14.20 -38.54 16.04
CA VAL A 55 -13.01 -38.03 15.35
C VAL A 55 -13.08 -36.51 15.33
N ALA A 56 -12.45 -35.86 16.31
CA ALA A 56 -12.13 -34.45 16.24
C ALA A 56 -10.71 -34.28 15.68
N ARG A 57 -10.59 -34.10 14.36
CA ARG A 57 -9.43 -33.42 13.76
C ARG A 57 -9.56 -31.94 14.11
N SER A 58 -8.93 -31.55 15.22
CA SER A 58 -8.67 -30.14 15.50
C SER A 58 -7.67 -29.64 14.46
N ALA A 59 -8.11 -28.70 13.61
CA ALA A 59 -7.23 -27.83 12.85
C ALA A 59 -6.53 -26.89 13.84
N GLU A 60 -5.45 -27.38 14.44
CA GLU A 60 -4.51 -26.53 15.17
C GLU A 60 -3.76 -25.69 14.15
N GLY A 61 -4.02 -24.37 14.18
CA GLY A 61 -3.24 -23.39 13.46
C GLY A 61 -1.76 -23.62 13.72
N GLN A 62 -0.99 -23.78 12.65
CA GLN A 62 0.46 -23.88 12.74
C GLN A 62 0.99 -22.59 13.36
N ALA A 63 1.29 -22.64 14.66
CA ALA A 63 2.16 -21.67 15.29
C ALA A 63 3.50 -21.67 14.51
N SER A 64 3.80 -20.56 13.83
CA SER A 64 4.96 -20.44 12.97
C SER A 64 6.25 -20.53 13.80
N THR A 65 7.14 -21.43 13.38
CA THR A 65 8.44 -21.61 14.03
C THR A 65 9.32 -20.39 13.77
N PRO A 66 9.92 -19.75 14.78
CA PRO A 66 10.84 -18.63 14.59
C PRO A 66 11.96 -19.00 13.61
N GLY A 67 12.20 -18.16 12.59
CA GLY A 67 13.30 -18.34 11.63
C GLY A 67 12.92 -18.89 10.25
N ARG A 68 11.63 -19.14 9.95
CA ARG A 68 11.17 -19.50 8.60
C ARG A 68 10.97 -18.25 7.73
N HIS A 69 11.40 -18.30 6.47
CA HIS A 69 11.26 -17.22 5.50
C HIS A 69 10.14 -17.55 4.49
N PRO A 70 9.21 -16.64 4.17
CA PRO A 70 8.06 -16.95 3.30
C PRO A 70 8.46 -17.41 1.90
N ALA A 71 9.58 -16.91 1.37
CA ALA A 71 10.08 -17.33 0.05
C ALA A 71 10.54 -18.80 -0.01
N ASP A 72 10.80 -19.44 1.14
CA ASP A 72 11.14 -20.88 1.20
C ASP A 72 9.88 -21.77 1.22
N HIS A 73 8.70 -21.16 1.28
CA HIS A 73 7.41 -21.82 1.47
C HIS A 73 6.36 -21.33 0.46
N LEU A 74 6.79 -20.94 -0.74
CA LEU A 74 5.87 -20.46 -1.77
C LEU A 74 4.94 -21.58 -2.27
N PRO A 75 3.63 -21.30 -2.42
CA PRO A 75 2.72 -22.22 -3.08
C PRO A 75 3.05 -22.33 -4.58
N PRO A 76 2.60 -23.38 -5.29
CA PRO A 76 2.97 -23.63 -6.68
C PRO A 76 2.52 -22.54 -7.68
N TYR A 77 1.59 -21.67 -7.28
CA TYR A 77 1.11 -20.53 -8.07
C TYR A 77 1.86 -19.22 -7.79
N ILE A 78 2.87 -19.21 -6.91
CA ILE A 78 3.74 -18.06 -6.67
C ILE A 78 5.19 -18.43 -6.96
N ARG A 79 5.90 -17.59 -7.70
CA ARG A 79 7.35 -17.71 -7.91
C ARG A 79 8.06 -16.38 -7.70
N GLN A 80 9.27 -16.42 -7.18
CA GLN A 80 10.13 -15.25 -7.09
C GLN A 80 10.75 -14.93 -8.47
N LEU A 81 10.76 -13.65 -8.84
CA LEU A 81 11.38 -13.13 -10.07
C LEU A 81 12.73 -12.47 -9.79
N THR A 82 12.83 -11.72 -8.70
CA THR A 82 14.05 -10.99 -8.32
C THR A 82 14.31 -11.09 -6.81
N TRP A 83 15.58 -10.92 -6.42
CA TRP A 83 16.03 -10.89 -5.01
C TRP A 83 16.23 -9.47 -4.46
N PHE A 84 15.85 -8.47 -5.24
CA PHE A 84 15.88 -7.06 -4.88
C PHE A 84 14.81 -6.30 -5.66
N GLY A 85 14.56 -5.07 -5.23
CA GLY A 85 13.63 -4.18 -5.89
C GLY A 85 12.24 -4.21 -5.29
N GLU A 86 11.45 -3.25 -5.74
CA GLU A 86 10.18 -2.87 -5.14
C GLU A 86 9.30 -2.19 -6.20
N ARG A 87 8.00 -2.04 -5.90
CA ARG A 87 7.10 -1.12 -6.61
C ARG A 87 6.96 -1.45 -8.09
N ALA A 88 6.55 -2.69 -8.37
CA ALA A 88 6.43 -3.21 -9.72
C ALA A 88 5.30 -2.52 -10.52
N ASP A 89 5.43 -2.51 -11.84
CA ASP A 89 4.37 -2.19 -12.79
C ASP A 89 4.51 -3.04 -14.08
N TRP A 90 3.39 -3.27 -14.77
CA TRP A 90 3.34 -4.09 -15.97
C TRP A 90 3.52 -3.27 -17.23
N SER A 91 4.37 -3.74 -18.15
CA SER A 91 4.40 -3.21 -19.51
C SER A 91 3.05 -3.43 -20.20
N PRO A 92 2.63 -2.54 -21.12
CA PRO A 92 1.35 -2.67 -21.82
C PRO A 92 1.19 -3.98 -22.63
N ASP A 93 2.30 -4.57 -23.07
CA ASP A 93 2.32 -5.86 -23.76
C ASP A 93 2.32 -7.08 -22.81
N GLY A 94 2.39 -6.86 -21.50
CA GLY A 94 2.41 -7.91 -20.48
C GLY A 94 3.67 -8.78 -20.46
N LYS A 95 4.74 -8.38 -21.17
CA LYS A 95 5.99 -9.16 -21.29
C LYS A 95 7.08 -8.75 -20.30
N ARG A 96 6.95 -7.59 -19.69
CA ARG A 96 7.99 -6.98 -18.85
C ARG A 96 7.43 -6.43 -17.55
N ILE A 97 8.27 -6.43 -16.53
CA ILE A 97 8.02 -5.81 -15.24
C ILE A 97 8.95 -4.61 -15.08
N LEU A 98 8.38 -3.42 -14.96
CA LEU A 98 9.08 -2.24 -14.46
C LEU A 98 9.11 -2.32 -12.93
N PHE A 99 10.19 -1.92 -12.30
CA PHE A 99 10.30 -1.85 -10.85
C PHE A 99 11.40 -0.84 -10.46
N LEU A 100 11.47 -0.45 -9.19
CA LEU A 100 12.57 0.33 -8.66
C LEU A 100 13.62 -0.56 -8.00
N SER A 101 14.91 -0.25 -8.16
CA SER A 101 15.97 -1.03 -7.51
C SER A 101 15.93 -0.95 -5.97
N LYS A 102 15.43 0.19 -5.45
CA LYS A 102 15.07 0.49 -4.06
C LYS A 102 14.36 1.85 -3.99
N THR A 103 13.88 2.28 -2.83
CA THR A 103 13.38 3.65 -2.67
C THR A 103 14.52 4.66 -2.88
N PHE A 104 14.31 5.64 -3.75
CA PHE A 104 15.37 6.54 -4.27
C PHE A 104 16.45 5.80 -5.06
N GLY A 105 16.08 4.69 -5.71
CA GLY A 105 16.91 3.94 -6.63
C GLY A 105 16.61 4.26 -8.10
N ASP A 106 17.13 3.41 -8.96
CA ASP A 106 16.94 3.42 -10.41
C ASP A 106 15.60 2.80 -10.81
N ALA A 107 15.08 3.20 -11.97
CA ALA A 107 14.00 2.45 -12.62
C ALA A 107 14.60 1.30 -13.46
N MET A 108 14.09 0.10 -13.25
CA MET A 108 14.60 -1.16 -13.79
C MET A 108 13.51 -1.88 -14.56
N GLU A 109 13.87 -2.65 -15.59
CA GLU A 109 12.94 -3.42 -16.41
C GLU A 109 13.42 -4.87 -16.48
N LEU A 110 12.54 -5.81 -16.12
CA LEU A 110 12.74 -7.26 -16.23
C LEU A 110 11.96 -7.80 -17.42
N GLU A 111 12.63 -8.51 -18.33
CA GLU A 111 11.98 -9.31 -19.38
C GLU A 111 11.60 -10.70 -18.84
N LEU A 112 10.31 -11.04 -18.86
CA LEU A 112 9.82 -12.25 -18.18
C LEU A 112 10.27 -13.56 -18.83
N GLU A 113 10.44 -13.56 -20.15
CA GLU A 113 10.82 -14.74 -20.91
C GLU A 113 12.28 -15.14 -20.63
N THR A 114 13.18 -14.15 -20.62
CA THR A 114 14.62 -14.39 -20.53
C THR A 114 15.18 -14.20 -19.11
N GLY A 115 14.44 -13.52 -18.24
CA GLY A 115 14.93 -13.09 -16.92
C GLY A 115 15.94 -11.95 -16.97
N ARG A 116 16.17 -11.33 -18.13
CA ARG A 116 17.15 -10.23 -18.26
C ARG A 116 16.62 -8.96 -17.62
N ILE A 117 17.50 -8.28 -16.88
CA ILE A 117 17.20 -7.00 -16.22
C ILE A 117 18.00 -5.88 -16.90
N ARG A 118 17.33 -4.78 -17.24
CA ARG A 118 17.91 -3.54 -17.76
C ARG A 118 17.69 -2.39 -16.77
N ASN A 119 18.71 -1.58 -16.55
CA ASN A 119 18.54 -0.30 -15.86
C ASN A 119 18.14 0.77 -16.89
N LEU A 120 16.98 1.41 -16.68
CA LEU A 120 16.42 2.43 -17.57
C LEU A 120 16.95 3.84 -17.30
N THR A 121 17.64 4.05 -16.19
CA THR A 121 18.06 5.37 -15.70
C THR A 121 19.57 5.50 -15.49
N ALA A 122 20.34 4.46 -15.81
CA ALA A 122 21.80 4.43 -15.67
C ALA A 122 22.56 5.51 -16.46
N HIS A 123 21.97 6.04 -17.53
CA HIS A 123 22.63 6.95 -18.47
C HIS A 123 22.61 8.43 -18.06
N TYR A 124 22.06 8.77 -16.89
CA TYR A 124 22.07 10.14 -16.37
C TYR A 124 22.11 10.17 -14.84
N ALA A 125 22.62 11.28 -14.28
CA ALA A 125 22.65 11.47 -12.83
C ALA A 125 21.27 11.89 -12.29
N HIS A 126 20.85 11.31 -11.16
CA HIS A 126 19.57 11.63 -10.51
C HIS A 126 19.61 11.35 -9.01
N HIS A 127 18.61 11.88 -8.28
CA HIS A 127 18.40 11.61 -6.85
C HIS A 127 17.60 10.33 -6.56
N GLY A 128 17.28 9.58 -7.61
CA GLY A 128 16.51 8.35 -7.53
C GLY A 128 15.00 8.60 -7.54
N TYR A 129 14.25 7.50 -7.60
CA TYR A 129 12.80 7.55 -7.77
C TYR A 129 12.07 6.80 -6.65
N THR A 130 10.84 7.20 -6.38
CA THR A 130 9.91 6.59 -5.42
C THR A 130 8.78 5.84 -6.11
N ARG A 131 8.47 6.15 -7.37
CA ARG A 131 7.59 5.36 -8.25
C ARG A 131 8.05 5.43 -9.70
N ALA A 132 7.79 4.36 -10.45
CA ALA A 132 7.91 4.28 -11.89
C ALA A 132 6.70 3.51 -12.43
N LEU A 133 5.99 4.06 -13.41
CA LEU A 133 4.78 3.46 -14.00
C LEU A 133 4.82 3.58 -15.53
N TYR A 134 4.39 2.56 -16.25
CA TYR A 134 4.21 2.63 -17.69
C TYR A 134 3.05 3.53 -18.07
N LEU A 135 3.30 4.38 -19.05
CA LEU A 135 2.28 5.05 -19.83
C LEU A 135 1.82 4.13 -20.98
N PRO A 136 0.58 4.27 -21.49
CA PRO A 136 0.08 3.43 -22.59
C PRO A 136 0.89 3.47 -23.88
N ASN A 137 1.68 4.52 -24.10
CA ASN A 137 2.57 4.66 -25.26
C ASN A 137 3.96 4.02 -25.05
N GLY A 138 4.20 3.40 -23.90
CA GLY A 138 5.47 2.76 -23.52
C GLY A 138 6.51 3.68 -22.88
N ASP A 139 6.22 4.98 -22.73
CA ASP A 139 7.04 5.88 -21.91
C ASP A 139 6.80 5.60 -20.41
N ILE A 140 7.67 6.11 -19.54
CA ILE A 140 7.60 5.87 -18.09
C ILE A 140 7.31 7.16 -17.35
N LEU A 141 6.24 7.18 -16.55
CA LEU A 141 6.02 8.19 -15.53
C LEU A 141 6.91 7.87 -14.33
N LEU A 142 7.70 8.85 -13.89
CA LEU A 142 8.58 8.75 -12.74
C LEU A 142 8.13 9.74 -11.66
N SER A 143 8.19 9.32 -10.40
CA SER A 143 8.06 10.19 -9.22
C SER A 143 9.37 10.17 -8.45
N GLY A 144 9.95 11.32 -8.14
CA GLY A 144 11.21 11.39 -7.39
C GLY A 144 11.58 12.80 -6.95
N PRO A 145 12.47 12.95 -5.96
CA PRO A 145 12.83 14.26 -5.44
C PRO A 145 13.77 15.02 -6.39
N GLN A 146 13.75 16.35 -6.29
CA GLN A 146 14.76 17.21 -6.92
C GLN A 146 15.96 17.51 -6.00
N SER A 147 15.91 17.07 -4.74
CA SER A 147 17.00 17.17 -3.79
C SER A 147 16.96 16.00 -2.80
N PHE A 148 18.13 15.49 -2.39
CA PHE A 148 18.20 14.35 -1.50
C PHE A 148 19.32 14.50 -0.47
N ASP A 149 18.93 14.60 0.81
CA ASP A 149 19.85 14.44 1.94
C ASP A 149 19.66 13.02 2.52
N PRO A 150 20.66 12.14 2.43
CA PRO A 150 20.56 10.77 2.95
C PRO A 150 20.33 10.69 4.45
N ARG A 151 20.57 11.78 5.21
CA ARG A 151 20.30 11.86 6.65
C ARG A 151 18.85 12.25 6.96
N ARG A 152 18.12 12.78 5.97
CA ARG A 152 16.72 13.22 6.10
C ARG A 152 15.87 12.69 4.93
N PRO A 153 15.84 11.37 4.68
CA PRO A 153 15.15 10.79 3.52
C PRO A 153 13.63 11.03 3.54
N GLY A 154 13.03 11.24 4.72
CA GLY A 154 11.61 11.55 4.86
C GLY A 154 11.21 12.87 4.18
N GLU A 155 12.08 13.88 4.16
CA GLU A 155 11.81 15.14 3.45
C GLU A 155 11.78 14.95 1.94
N ALA A 156 12.77 14.22 1.40
CA ALA A 156 12.81 13.91 -0.01
C ALA A 156 11.59 13.10 -0.44
N ARG A 157 11.12 12.17 0.40
CA ARG A 157 9.93 11.36 0.13
C ARG A 157 8.67 12.23 -0.05
N VAL A 158 8.50 13.24 0.81
CA VAL A 158 7.36 14.16 0.72
C VAL A 158 7.49 15.10 -0.49
N GLN A 159 8.71 15.47 -0.89
CA GLN A 159 8.96 16.47 -1.95
C GLN A 159 9.27 15.84 -3.32
N CYS A 160 8.52 14.81 -3.72
CA CYS A 160 8.65 14.19 -5.03
C CYS A 160 7.92 14.97 -6.13
N TRP A 161 8.50 14.96 -7.33
CA TRP A 161 8.02 15.58 -8.56
C TRP A 161 7.76 14.54 -9.63
N LEU A 162 6.84 14.85 -10.54
CA LEU A 162 6.54 14.00 -11.69
C LEU A 162 7.43 14.33 -12.89
N PHE A 163 7.89 13.28 -13.56
CA PHE A 163 8.68 13.34 -14.79
C PHE A 163 8.23 12.27 -15.78
N VAL A 164 8.53 12.46 -17.06
CA VAL A 164 8.31 11.44 -18.10
C VAL A 164 9.63 11.08 -18.77
N LEU A 165 9.94 9.79 -18.78
CA LEU A 165 11.10 9.19 -19.43
C LEU A 165 10.66 8.46 -20.71
N ASP A 166 11.35 8.73 -21.83
CA ASP A 166 11.30 7.86 -23.00
C ASP A 166 12.42 6.80 -22.87
N PRO A 167 12.10 5.54 -22.52
CA PRO A 167 13.11 4.51 -22.22
C PRO A 167 13.86 4.00 -23.46
N ARG A 168 13.51 4.53 -24.66
CA ARG A 168 14.14 4.21 -25.94
C ARG A 168 15.24 5.22 -26.30
N ARG A 169 15.39 6.31 -25.53
CA ARG A 169 16.36 7.37 -25.77
C ARG A 169 17.28 7.53 -24.57
N GLU A 170 18.56 7.76 -24.84
CA GLU A 170 19.53 8.09 -23.81
C GLU A 170 19.45 9.59 -23.45
N ARG A 171 18.33 10.01 -22.87
CA ARG A 171 18.13 11.38 -22.36
C ARG A 171 17.53 11.35 -20.94
N PRO A 172 17.81 12.36 -20.11
CA PRO A 172 17.10 12.53 -18.83
C PRO A 172 15.59 12.73 -19.05
N PRO A 173 14.76 12.42 -18.04
CA PRO A 173 13.31 12.57 -18.14
C PRO A 173 12.89 14.04 -18.12
N THR A 174 11.76 14.34 -18.74
CA THR A 174 11.19 15.69 -18.81
C THR A 174 10.32 15.96 -17.58
N PRO A 175 10.55 17.04 -16.82
CA PRO A 175 9.71 17.38 -15.66
C PRO A 175 8.32 17.85 -16.10
N LEU A 176 7.29 17.43 -15.37
CA LEU A 176 5.90 17.84 -15.60
C LEU A 176 5.48 19.08 -14.80
N GLY A 177 6.36 19.59 -13.93
CA GLY A 177 6.13 20.85 -13.20
C GLY A 177 5.15 20.73 -12.02
N THR A 178 4.85 19.52 -11.55
CA THR A 178 4.00 19.29 -10.38
C THR A 178 4.60 18.28 -9.42
N LYS A 179 4.32 18.45 -8.12
CA LYS A 179 4.66 17.46 -7.09
C LYS A 179 3.64 16.34 -7.07
N CYS A 180 4.01 15.21 -6.48
CA CYS A 180 3.13 14.08 -6.24
C CYS A 180 3.43 13.49 -4.87
N SER A 181 2.41 13.38 -4.03
CA SER A 181 2.48 12.64 -2.78
C SER A 181 2.33 11.16 -3.08
N GLU A 182 3.39 10.38 -2.84
CA GLU A 182 3.40 8.93 -3.10
C GLU A 182 3.01 8.57 -4.55
N GLY A 183 2.20 7.52 -4.74
CA GLY A 183 1.87 6.93 -6.04
C GLY A 183 0.93 7.79 -6.88
N PRO A 184 1.30 8.18 -8.12
CA PRO A 184 0.35 8.68 -9.09
C PRO A 184 -0.45 7.53 -9.72
N ALA A 185 -1.64 7.82 -10.22
CA ALA A 185 -2.41 6.91 -11.06
C ALA A 185 -2.16 7.20 -12.55
N VAL A 186 -1.92 6.15 -13.32
CA VAL A 186 -1.80 6.21 -14.78
C VAL A 186 -2.98 5.47 -15.40
N SER A 187 -3.66 6.09 -16.36
CA SER A 187 -4.63 5.38 -17.20
C SER A 187 -3.95 4.29 -18.01
N ARG A 188 -4.55 3.10 -18.09
CA ARG A 188 -4.02 2.00 -18.93
C ARG A 188 -4.45 2.12 -20.40
N ARG A 189 -5.34 3.07 -20.72
CA ARG A 189 -6.00 3.18 -22.03
C ARG A 189 -5.66 4.47 -22.77
N ARG A 190 -5.41 5.55 -22.05
CA ARG A 190 -5.17 6.90 -22.60
C ARG A 190 -4.01 7.57 -21.89
N LEU A 191 -3.37 8.53 -22.55
CA LEU A 191 -2.31 9.33 -21.95
C LEU A 191 -2.93 10.33 -20.95
N HIS A 192 -3.26 9.85 -19.77
CA HIS A 192 -3.98 10.58 -18.74
C HIS A 192 -3.52 10.15 -17.35
N LEU A 193 -3.36 11.12 -16.46
CA LEU A 193 -2.74 10.96 -15.14
C LEU A 193 -3.65 11.51 -14.06
N ALA A 194 -3.59 10.93 -12.87
CA ALA A 194 -4.06 11.57 -11.64
C ALA A 194 -3.02 11.47 -10.53
N TRP A 195 -2.99 12.43 -9.63
CA TRP A 195 -2.01 12.48 -8.54
C TRP A 195 -2.51 13.28 -7.36
N THR A 196 -1.97 12.97 -6.18
CA THR A 196 -2.28 13.67 -4.93
C THR A 196 -1.27 14.76 -4.65
N HIS A 197 -1.75 15.93 -4.20
CA HIS A 197 -0.96 16.88 -3.42
C HIS A 197 -1.32 16.76 -1.93
N VAL A 198 -0.31 16.81 -1.05
CA VAL A 198 -0.49 16.99 0.40
C VAL A 198 0.00 18.36 0.84
N ALA A 199 -0.55 18.89 1.93
CA ALA A 199 -0.25 20.25 2.39
C ALA A 199 1.25 20.53 2.59
N ALA A 200 2.03 19.53 3.03
CA ALA A 200 3.48 19.68 3.22
C ALA A 200 4.25 19.97 1.91
N GLN A 201 3.67 19.68 0.74
CA GLN A 201 4.25 19.98 -0.57
C GLN A 201 3.99 21.41 -1.01
N TYR A 202 2.87 22.00 -0.55
CA TYR A 202 2.40 23.34 -0.93
C TYR A 202 1.87 24.09 0.30
N PRO A 203 2.72 24.34 1.32
CA PRO A 203 2.27 24.91 2.60
C PRO A 203 1.71 26.33 2.47
N ASP A 204 2.11 27.08 1.43
CA ASP A 204 1.61 28.42 1.15
C ASP A 204 0.23 28.42 0.47
N GLU A 205 -0.19 27.28 -0.12
CA GLU A 205 -1.46 27.13 -0.83
C GLU A 205 -2.48 26.28 -0.07
N MET A 206 -2.01 25.38 0.80
CA MET A 206 -2.82 24.32 1.40
C MET A 206 -2.72 24.33 2.92
N PRO A 207 -3.85 24.38 3.65
CA PRO A 207 -3.85 24.29 5.11
C PRO A 207 -3.22 22.98 5.60
N PRO A 208 -2.51 22.98 6.75
CA PRO A 208 -1.95 21.75 7.33
C PRO A 208 -2.98 20.63 7.48
N GLY A 209 -2.57 19.40 7.20
CA GLY A 209 -3.43 18.21 7.30
C GLY A 209 -4.43 18.03 6.15
N THR A 210 -4.34 18.83 5.09
CA THR A 210 -5.22 18.71 3.91
C THR A 210 -4.51 18.03 2.74
N SER A 211 -5.30 17.46 1.83
CA SER A 211 -4.84 16.85 0.58
C SER A 211 -5.84 17.09 -0.54
N ARG A 212 -5.38 16.99 -1.79
CA ARG A 212 -6.22 17.17 -2.99
C ARG A 212 -5.74 16.28 -4.12
N ILE A 213 -6.68 15.75 -4.90
CA ILE A 213 -6.41 14.94 -6.09
C ILE A 213 -6.59 15.81 -7.33
N TRP A 214 -5.61 15.77 -8.22
CA TRP A 214 -5.65 16.37 -9.55
C TRP A 214 -5.69 15.28 -10.62
N GLU A 215 -6.20 15.63 -11.79
CA GLU A 215 -5.97 14.88 -13.01
C GLU A 215 -5.61 15.79 -14.17
N ALA A 216 -4.99 15.24 -15.21
CA ALA A 216 -4.65 15.92 -16.44
C ALA A 216 -4.41 14.94 -17.59
N ASP A 217 -4.62 15.41 -18.81
CA ASP A 217 -4.10 14.75 -20.01
C ASP A 217 -2.59 14.94 -20.10
N LEU A 218 -1.89 13.92 -20.59
CA LEU A 218 -0.48 14.01 -20.96
C LEU A 218 -0.40 14.14 -22.49
N VAL A 219 0.02 15.32 -22.95
CA VAL A 219 0.15 15.62 -24.38
C VAL A 219 1.62 15.81 -24.76
N TYR A 220 1.95 15.55 -26.02
CA TYR A 220 3.29 15.76 -26.56
C TYR A 220 3.27 16.90 -27.56
N GLU A 221 4.00 17.98 -27.26
CA GLU A 221 4.22 19.10 -28.17
C GLU A 221 5.69 19.12 -28.58
N ASP A 222 5.96 19.05 -29.88
CA ASP A 222 7.33 18.92 -30.42
C ASP A 222 8.13 17.77 -29.77
N GLY A 223 7.42 16.68 -29.45
CA GLY A 223 7.99 15.51 -28.79
C GLY A 223 8.30 15.70 -27.30
N ARG A 224 7.86 16.79 -26.67
CA ARG A 224 8.02 17.05 -25.23
C ARG A 224 6.70 16.80 -24.49
N PRO A 225 6.69 15.94 -23.46
CA PRO A 225 5.50 15.70 -22.67
C PRO A 225 5.17 16.91 -21.79
N ARG A 226 3.89 17.26 -21.71
CA ARG A 226 3.35 18.25 -20.78
C ARG A 226 1.96 17.89 -20.30
N LEU A 227 1.57 18.44 -19.16
CA LEU A 227 0.20 18.34 -18.66
C LEU A 227 -0.71 19.30 -19.45
N ALA A 228 -1.92 18.83 -19.76
CA ALA A 228 -2.99 19.60 -20.39
C ALA A 228 -4.32 19.32 -19.66
N ASN A 229 -5.27 20.26 -19.78
CA ASN A 229 -6.63 20.11 -19.22
C ASN A 229 -6.64 19.73 -17.72
N GLN A 230 -5.68 20.28 -16.97
CA GLN A 230 -5.53 19.95 -15.56
C GLN A 230 -6.76 20.40 -14.76
N ARG A 231 -7.34 19.50 -13.97
CA ARG A 231 -8.49 19.80 -13.10
C ARG A 231 -8.35 19.22 -11.70
N LEU A 232 -8.95 19.91 -10.74
CA LEU A 232 -9.10 19.43 -9.37
C LEU A 232 -10.25 18.41 -9.32
N VAL A 233 -9.95 17.18 -8.90
CA VAL A 233 -10.92 16.07 -8.79
C VAL A 233 -11.56 16.07 -7.41
N LEU A 234 -10.75 16.08 -6.35
CA LEU A 234 -11.21 15.99 -4.97
C LEU A 234 -10.34 16.85 -4.05
N ASP A 235 -10.99 17.52 -3.09
CA ASP A 235 -10.33 18.22 -2.00
C ASP A 235 -10.80 17.58 -0.69
N SER A 236 -9.88 17.12 0.15
CA SER A 236 -10.22 16.35 1.35
C SER A 236 -11.12 17.12 2.32
N ARG A 237 -11.12 18.45 2.27
CA ARG A 237 -11.98 19.32 3.09
C ARG A 237 -13.45 19.26 2.69
N LYS A 238 -13.77 18.75 1.50
CA LYS A 238 -15.14 18.59 0.99
C LYS A 238 -15.77 17.26 1.40
N LEU A 239 -14.99 16.35 1.98
CA LEU A 239 -15.51 15.08 2.49
C LEU A 239 -16.20 15.27 3.83
N PRO A 240 -17.22 14.45 4.15
CA PRO A 240 -17.90 14.50 5.45
C PRO A 240 -17.05 13.94 6.60
N PHE A 241 -15.80 13.55 6.32
CA PHE A 241 -14.83 13.02 7.27
C PHE A 241 -13.43 13.52 6.94
N SER A 242 -12.54 13.50 7.94
CA SER A 242 -11.14 13.87 7.75
C SER A 242 -10.31 12.68 7.27
N CYS A 243 -9.51 12.88 6.23
CA CYS A 243 -8.54 11.91 5.76
C CYS A 243 -7.40 12.59 4.98
N THR A 244 -6.30 11.86 4.80
CA THR A 244 -5.33 12.15 3.74
C THR A 244 -5.63 11.25 2.55
N LEU A 245 -5.76 11.85 1.36
CA LEU A 245 -6.06 11.15 0.12
C LEU A 245 -4.76 10.60 -0.47
N GLU A 246 -4.78 9.40 -1.04
CA GLU A 246 -3.74 8.93 -1.97
C GLU A 246 -4.40 8.29 -3.18
N THR A 247 -4.04 8.77 -4.37
CA THR A 247 -4.62 8.31 -5.62
C THR A 247 -3.97 6.99 -6.05
N GLN A 248 -4.72 6.04 -6.60
CA GLN A 248 -4.13 4.74 -6.99
C GLN A 248 -4.41 4.34 -8.44
N ASN A 249 -5.67 4.10 -8.83
CA ASN A 249 -5.98 3.67 -10.19
C ASN A 249 -7.26 4.31 -10.74
N PHE A 250 -7.27 4.61 -12.03
CA PHE A 250 -8.52 4.77 -12.78
C PHE A 250 -9.22 3.42 -12.88
N ARG A 251 -10.53 3.37 -12.66
CA ARG A 251 -11.32 2.14 -12.74
C ARG A 251 -11.67 1.80 -14.19
N PRO A 252 -11.11 0.72 -14.76
CA PRO A 252 -11.48 0.27 -16.10
C PRO A 252 -12.91 -0.30 -16.12
N PRO A 253 -13.49 -0.55 -17.31
CA PRO A 253 -12.94 -0.22 -18.63
C PRO A 253 -13.15 1.25 -19.04
N ASP A 254 -14.11 1.94 -18.43
CA ASP A 254 -14.52 3.29 -18.86
C ASP A 254 -13.68 4.42 -18.24
N GLU A 255 -12.94 4.14 -17.16
CA GLU A 255 -12.10 5.10 -16.43
C GLU A 255 -12.87 6.36 -15.98
N LYS A 256 -14.14 6.17 -15.62
CA LYS A 256 -15.04 7.21 -15.08
C LYS A 256 -15.00 7.32 -13.55
N GLU A 257 -14.22 6.48 -12.89
CA GLU A 257 -14.04 6.49 -11.44
C GLU A 257 -12.54 6.40 -11.13
N LEU A 258 -12.12 7.06 -10.06
CA LEU A 258 -10.75 7.02 -9.56
C LEU A 258 -10.76 6.41 -8.16
N ILE A 259 -9.98 5.35 -7.98
CA ILE A 259 -9.81 4.67 -6.69
C ILE A 259 -8.69 5.32 -5.90
N PHE A 260 -8.92 5.53 -4.61
CA PHE A 260 -8.00 6.20 -3.71
C PHE A 260 -8.06 5.65 -2.27
N SER A 261 -6.96 5.79 -1.53
CA SER A 261 -6.87 5.53 -0.10
C SER A 261 -7.37 6.75 0.69
N ALA A 262 -8.25 6.53 1.66
CA ALA A 262 -8.67 7.54 2.63
C ALA A 262 -7.97 7.32 3.98
N TYR A 263 -6.70 7.72 4.09
CA TYR A 263 -5.91 7.48 5.30
C TYR A 263 -6.44 8.23 6.52
N GLY A 264 -6.53 7.52 7.65
CA GLY A 264 -6.95 8.04 8.93
C GLY A 264 -8.46 8.08 9.14
N TYR A 265 -9.25 7.80 8.11
CA TYR A 265 -10.69 7.59 8.27
C TYR A 265 -10.95 6.12 8.62
N GLN A 266 -11.52 5.87 9.80
CA GLN A 266 -11.84 4.52 10.31
C GLN A 266 -10.67 3.52 10.32
N GLY A 267 -9.43 4.03 10.32
CA GLY A 267 -8.24 3.24 9.99
C GLY A 267 -7.70 3.73 8.65
N THR A 268 -7.92 2.97 7.59
CA THR A 268 -7.71 3.39 6.20
C THR A 268 -8.72 2.68 5.33
N GLU A 269 -9.41 3.42 4.47
CA GLU A 269 -10.50 2.89 3.65
C GLU A 269 -10.18 2.99 2.14
N VAL A 270 -10.63 2.00 1.37
CA VAL A 270 -10.65 2.01 -0.09
C VAL A 270 -11.89 2.77 -0.55
N CYS A 271 -11.69 3.91 -1.19
CA CYS A 271 -12.77 4.74 -1.71
C CYS A 271 -12.64 4.93 -3.23
N GLY A 272 -13.76 5.25 -3.88
CA GLY A 272 -13.79 5.69 -5.27
C GLY A 272 -14.48 7.04 -5.39
N ILE A 273 -14.05 7.85 -6.35
CA ILE A 273 -14.75 9.07 -6.76
C ILE A 273 -15.17 8.98 -8.22
N ASN A 274 -16.47 9.13 -8.48
CA ASN A 274 -17.00 9.26 -9.83
C ASN A 274 -16.54 10.60 -10.42
N LEU A 275 -15.84 10.54 -11.55
CA LEU A 275 -15.17 11.66 -12.18
C LEU A 275 -16.13 12.62 -12.91
N GLU A 276 -17.36 12.18 -13.18
CA GLU A 276 -18.42 12.97 -13.82
C GLU A 276 -19.31 13.66 -12.78
N THR A 277 -19.67 12.97 -11.70
CA THR A 277 -20.63 13.47 -10.70
C THR A 277 -19.99 14.00 -9.43
N GLY A 278 -18.74 13.61 -9.15
CA GLY A 278 -18.05 13.90 -7.88
C GLY A 278 -18.54 13.07 -6.69
N ALA A 279 -19.43 12.09 -6.91
CA ALA A 279 -19.91 11.21 -5.87
C ALA A 279 -18.77 10.31 -5.34
N VAL A 280 -18.65 10.20 -4.02
CA VAL A 280 -17.65 9.38 -3.35
C VAL A 280 -18.31 8.15 -2.72
N THR A 281 -17.73 6.99 -2.96
CA THR A 281 -18.17 5.70 -2.41
C THR A 281 -17.05 5.10 -1.58
N ASN A 282 -17.36 4.70 -0.34
CA ASN A 282 -16.46 3.86 0.46
C ASN A 282 -16.78 2.39 0.17
N TYR A 283 -15.83 1.66 -0.43
CA TYR A 283 -15.99 0.27 -0.84
C TYR A 283 -15.59 -0.73 0.25
N SER A 284 -14.58 -0.42 1.06
CA SER A 284 -14.14 -1.30 2.15
C SER A 284 -15.14 -1.31 3.31
N ASN A 285 -15.60 -0.12 3.72
CA ASN A 285 -16.46 0.11 4.88
C ASN A 285 -16.07 -0.77 6.08
N ALA A 286 -14.79 -0.75 6.44
CA ALA A 286 -14.16 -1.73 7.32
C ALA A 286 -13.46 -1.03 8.51
N PRO A 287 -14.23 -0.53 9.50
CA PRO A 287 -13.65 0.17 10.62
C PRO A 287 -12.63 -0.68 11.38
N ASP A 288 -11.60 0.00 11.87
CA ASP A 288 -10.44 -0.58 12.57
C ASP A 288 -9.65 -1.57 11.69
N GLN A 289 -9.73 -1.43 10.36
CA GLN A 289 -8.91 -2.12 9.36
C GLN A 289 -7.96 -1.13 8.68
N TYR A 290 -6.83 -1.63 8.21
CA TYR A 290 -6.00 -0.93 7.24
C TYR A 290 -6.32 -1.48 5.85
N ASP A 291 -6.84 -0.64 4.95
CA ASP A 291 -7.12 -1.00 3.56
C ASP A 291 -6.54 0.03 2.58
N GLU A 292 -5.34 -0.25 2.07
CA GLU A 292 -4.70 0.57 1.03
C GLU A 292 -4.86 -0.12 -0.34
N PRO A 293 -5.70 0.42 -1.27
CA PRO A 293 -5.75 -0.09 -2.64
C PRO A 293 -4.41 0.15 -3.35
N GLU A 294 -4.01 -0.71 -4.27
CA GLU A 294 -2.73 -0.57 -5.01
C GLU A 294 -2.85 -0.90 -6.51
N GLY A 295 -3.58 -1.96 -6.86
CA GLY A 295 -3.71 -2.42 -8.25
C GLY A 295 -5.12 -2.92 -8.58
N ILE A 296 -5.72 -2.41 -9.65
CA ILE A 296 -7.09 -2.74 -10.06
C ILE A 296 -7.15 -3.85 -11.11
N PHE A 297 -8.18 -4.70 -11.04
CA PHE A 297 -8.40 -5.72 -12.07
C PHE A 297 -8.87 -5.09 -13.39
N PRO A 298 -8.48 -5.63 -14.56
CA PRO A 298 -8.77 -5.01 -15.87
C PRO A 298 -10.26 -4.89 -16.23
N ASP A 299 -11.12 -5.68 -15.60
CA ASP A 299 -12.58 -5.61 -15.76
C ASP A 299 -13.22 -4.57 -14.83
N GLY A 300 -12.46 -3.99 -13.90
CA GLY A 300 -12.91 -3.01 -12.92
C GLY A 300 -13.81 -3.59 -11.83
N SER A 301 -13.92 -4.92 -11.71
CA SER A 301 -14.81 -5.55 -10.72
C SER A 301 -14.24 -5.47 -9.31
N ALA A 302 -12.91 -5.48 -9.18
CA ALA A 302 -12.21 -5.58 -7.91
C ALA A 302 -10.87 -4.83 -7.93
N THR A 303 -10.35 -4.54 -6.74
CA THR A 303 -9.00 -4.01 -6.55
C THR A 303 -8.20 -4.87 -5.59
N LEU A 304 -6.88 -4.84 -5.73
CA LEU A 304 -5.93 -5.39 -4.78
C LEU A 304 -5.69 -4.39 -3.66
N VAL A 305 -5.67 -4.90 -2.44
CA VAL A 305 -5.57 -4.12 -1.22
C VAL A 305 -4.46 -4.69 -0.35
N GLU A 306 -3.55 -3.84 0.11
CA GLU A 306 -2.71 -4.10 1.27
C GLU A 306 -3.58 -4.03 2.52
N CYS A 307 -3.87 -5.20 3.10
CA CYS A 307 -4.86 -5.29 4.15
C CYS A 307 -4.41 -6.17 5.33
N ASP A 308 -4.74 -5.71 6.55
CA ASP A 308 -4.36 -6.35 7.81
C ASP A 308 -5.51 -7.15 8.45
N ARG A 309 -6.62 -7.37 7.74
CA ARG A 309 -7.84 -8.02 8.22
C ARG A 309 -7.61 -9.32 9.01
N GLN A 310 -6.62 -10.10 8.62
CA GLN A 310 -6.25 -11.38 9.24
C GLN A 310 -5.71 -11.25 10.67
N ASN A 311 -5.14 -10.11 11.05
CA ASN A 311 -4.41 -9.96 12.32
C ASN A 311 -4.65 -8.63 13.06
N ARG A 312 -5.15 -7.59 12.38
CA ARG A 312 -5.43 -6.25 12.93
C ARG A 312 -4.22 -5.56 13.56
N LEU A 313 -3.02 -5.82 13.02
CA LEU A 313 -1.76 -5.29 13.52
C LEU A 313 -1.25 -4.08 12.69
N GLY A 314 -2.07 -3.56 11.78
CA GLY A 314 -1.80 -2.37 10.97
C GLY A 314 -0.88 -2.60 9.77
N PRO A 315 -0.43 -1.51 9.10
CA PRO A 315 0.25 -1.54 7.79
C PRO A 315 1.58 -2.31 7.75
N GLY A 316 2.17 -2.61 8.92
CA GLY A 316 3.36 -3.45 9.02
C GLY A 316 3.09 -4.95 8.86
N HIS A 317 1.83 -5.38 8.87
CA HIS A 317 1.46 -6.80 8.94
C HIS A 317 0.40 -7.15 7.90
N VAL A 318 0.41 -6.45 6.77
CA VAL A 318 -0.55 -6.66 5.68
C VAL A 318 -0.24 -7.93 4.88
N ASP A 319 -1.28 -8.45 4.25
CA ASP A 319 -1.16 -9.32 3.09
C ASP A 319 -1.93 -8.70 1.93
N LEU A 320 -1.84 -9.33 0.76
CA LEU A 320 -2.62 -8.93 -0.39
C LEU A 320 -4.00 -9.56 -0.33
N TRP A 321 -5.01 -8.72 -0.51
CA TRP A 321 -6.40 -9.11 -0.59
C TRP A 321 -7.03 -8.59 -1.88
N ARG A 322 -8.02 -9.31 -2.39
CA ARG A 322 -8.93 -8.85 -3.44
C ARG A 322 -10.20 -8.30 -2.79
N LEU A 323 -10.52 -7.05 -3.03
CA LEU A 323 -11.76 -6.38 -2.61
C LEU A 323 -12.66 -6.15 -3.81
N GLU A 324 -13.92 -6.61 -3.72
CA GLU A 324 -14.93 -6.32 -4.72
C GLU A 324 -15.38 -4.85 -4.66
N LEU A 325 -15.46 -4.20 -5.82
CA LEU A 325 -15.90 -2.81 -5.98
C LEU A 325 -17.40 -2.73 -6.34
N ASP A 326 -18.18 -3.69 -5.86
CA ASP A 326 -19.66 -3.76 -6.03
C ASP A 326 -20.41 -3.21 -4.80
N GLY A 327 -19.70 -2.67 -3.81
CA GLY A 327 -20.25 -2.10 -2.58
C GLY A 327 -20.60 -3.12 -1.50
N THR A 328 -20.33 -4.41 -1.73
CA THR A 328 -20.65 -5.45 -0.74
C THR A 328 -19.61 -5.62 0.36
N GLY A 329 -18.42 -5.03 0.20
CA GLY A 329 -17.31 -5.22 1.14
C GLY A 329 -16.78 -6.65 1.19
N ARG A 330 -16.93 -7.43 0.11
CA ARG A 330 -16.40 -8.80 0.03
C ARG A 330 -14.89 -8.78 -0.22
N TYR A 331 -14.18 -9.54 0.60
CA TYR A 331 -12.73 -9.71 0.57
C TYR A 331 -12.33 -11.16 0.35
N GLN A 332 -11.23 -11.37 -0.38
CA GLN A 332 -10.57 -12.67 -0.51
C GLN A 332 -9.06 -12.50 -0.28
N ARG A 333 -8.51 -13.21 0.71
CA ARG A 333 -7.06 -13.20 0.98
C ARG A 333 -6.34 -13.94 -0.13
N LEU A 334 -5.25 -13.36 -0.64
CA LEU A 334 -4.45 -13.93 -1.73
C LEU A 334 -3.08 -14.43 -1.22
N THR A 335 -2.46 -13.69 -0.31
CA THR A 335 -1.13 -14.04 0.22
C THR A 335 -1.14 -14.26 1.72
N HIS A 336 -0.11 -14.95 2.19
CA HIS A 336 0.06 -15.40 3.58
C HIS A 336 1.45 -15.05 4.14
N PHE A 337 2.07 -13.99 3.61
CA PHE A 337 3.43 -13.61 3.98
C PHE A 337 3.47 -13.08 5.42
N SER A 338 2.38 -12.46 5.90
CA SER A 338 2.29 -12.00 7.29
C SER A 338 2.14 -13.13 8.32
N ASP A 339 1.86 -14.36 7.88
CA ASP A 339 1.85 -15.54 8.77
C ASP A 339 3.29 -15.92 9.20
N PHE A 340 4.30 -15.41 8.48
CA PHE A 340 5.72 -15.50 8.82
C PHE A 340 6.15 -14.26 9.63
N PRO A 341 6.56 -14.41 10.91
CA PRO A 341 6.86 -13.26 11.76
C PRO A 341 7.90 -12.31 11.17
N GLY A 342 7.53 -11.04 11.03
CA GLY A 342 8.41 -9.98 10.52
C GLY A 342 8.34 -9.76 9.00
N PHE A 343 7.49 -10.49 8.28
CA PHE A 343 7.28 -10.34 6.85
C PHE A 343 5.87 -9.85 6.51
N LYS A 344 5.72 -9.33 5.30
CA LYS A 344 4.46 -8.97 4.66
C LYS A 344 4.58 -9.03 3.14
N ALA A 345 3.45 -9.04 2.44
CA ALA A 345 3.38 -8.85 0.99
C ALA A 345 2.76 -7.48 0.70
N SER A 346 3.29 -6.76 -0.28
CA SER A 346 2.90 -5.36 -0.53
C SER A 346 3.04 -4.97 -2.01
N ASN A 347 2.54 -3.78 -2.34
CA ASN A 347 2.64 -3.07 -3.62
C ASN A 347 2.32 -3.97 -4.83
N PRO A 348 1.13 -4.60 -4.86
CA PRO A 348 0.76 -5.47 -5.95
C PRO A 348 0.22 -4.71 -7.16
N VAL A 349 0.44 -5.26 -8.34
CA VAL A 349 -0.11 -4.78 -9.61
C VAL A 349 -0.63 -5.95 -10.45
N VAL A 350 -1.77 -5.76 -11.11
CA VAL A 350 -2.41 -6.78 -11.96
C VAL A 350 -1.99 -6.56 -13.41
N ARG A 351 -1.70 -7.64 -14.14
CA ARG A 351 -1.45 -7.58 -15.58
C ARG A 351 -2.75 -7.23 -16.33
N ASP A 352 -2.66 -6.54 -17.46
CA ASP A 352 -3.83 -6.08 -18.22
C ASP A 352 -4.77 -7.21 -18.73
N ASP A 353 -4.34 -8.47 -18.72
CA ASP A 353 -5.18 -9.64 -19.03
C ASP A 353 -5.81 -10.32 -17.79
N GLY A 354 -5.53 -9.79 -16.59
CA GLY A 354 -6.09 -10.26 -15.33
C GLY A 354 -5.50 -11.57 -14.82
N ARG A 355 -4.51 -12.16 -15.51
CA ARG A 355 -3.99 -13.49 -15.16
C ARG A 355 -2.91 -13.47 -14.08
N TYR A 356 -2.07 -12.45 -14.07
CA TYR A 356 -0.93 -12.40 -13.17
C TYR A 356 -0.94 -11.17 -12.28
N ILE A 357 -0.47 -11.35 -11.05
CA ILE A 357 -0.16 -10.25 -10.13
C ILE A 357 1.36 -10.25 -9.94
N ALA A 358 1.98 -9.08 -10.11
CA ALA A 358 3.35 -8.86 -9.63
C ALA A 358 3.25 -8.13 -8.29
N PHE A 359 4.04 -8.54 -7.30
CA PHE A 359 4.05 -7.93 -5.97
C PHE A 359 5.43 -8.04 -5.34
N GLN A 360 5.65 -7.45 -4.18
CA GLN A 360 6.93 -7.52 -3.48
C GLN A 360 6.86 -8.24 -2.13
N LEU A 361 7.98 -8.85 -1.76
CA LEU A 361 8.28 -9.20 -0.37
C LEU A 361 8.69 -7.93 0.39
N ALA A 362 8.10 -7.70 1.56
CA ALA A 362 8.48 -6.62 2.46
C ALA A 362 8.60 -7.11 3.91
N ARG A 363 9.23 -6.30 4.77
CA ARG A 363 9.38 -6.62 6.21
C ARG A 363 8.52 -5.69 7.05
N SER A 364 8.04 -6.20 8.17
CA SER A 364 7.08 -5.46 9.03
C SER A 364 7.63 -4.19 9.67
N ARG A 365 8.96 -4.05 9.71
CA ARG A 365 9.65 -2.88 10.29
C ARG A 365 10.12 -1.88 9.23
N ASP A 366 10.00 -2.22 7.95
CA ASP A 366 10.43 -1.32 6.89
C ASP A 366 9.43 -0.17 6.72
N ALA A 367 9.91 0.95 6.19
CA ALA A 367 9.03 2.04 5.78
C ALA A 367 8.10 1.58 4.64
N ALA A 368 6.94 2.23 4.51
CA ALA A 368 5.96 1.91 3.46
C ALA A 368 6.60 1.88 2.06
N GLY A 369 6.21 0.87 1.27
CA GLY A 369 6.67 0.61 -0.09
C GLY A 369 8.10 0.10 -0.26
N VAL A 370 8.89 -0.05 0.80
CA VAL A 370 10.20 -0.72 0.72
C VAL A 370 10.01 -2.22 0.43
N GLY A 371 10.76 -2.74 -0.54
CA GLY A 371 10.67 -4.14 -0.98
C GLY A 371 12.03 -4.84 -1.09
N HIS A 372 12.00 -6.18 -1.09
CA HIS A 372 13.17 -7.05 -1.09
C HIS A 372 13.13 -8.10 -2.21
N GLY A 373 12.47 -7.78 -3.32
CA GLY A 373 12.30 -8.70 -4.43
C GLY A 373 10.88 -8.74 -4.96
N ILE A 374 10.76 -8.96 -6.26
CA ILE A 374 9.50 -9.06 -6.99
C ILE A 374 9.11 -10.53 -7.13
N PHE A 375 7.83 -10.80 -6.94
CA PHE A 375 7.20 -12.11 -7.02
C PHE A 375 6.07 -12.05 -8.04
N LEU A 376 5.81 -13.19 -8.68
CA LEU A 376 4.74 -13.38 -9.64
C LEU A 376 3.72 -14.38 -9.09
N PHE A 377 2.46 -13.98 -9.07
CA PHE A 377 1.32 -14.80 -8.69
C PHE A 377 0.52 -15.15 -9.95
N ASP A 378 0.26 -16.44 -10.21
CA ASP A 378 -0.60 -16.92 -11.31
C ASP A 378 -2.03 -17.18 -10.81
N LEU A 379 -2.96 -16.28 -11.12
CA LEU A 379 -4.36 -16.38 -10.72
C LEU A 379 -5.10 -17.55 -11.38
N GLN A 380 -4.61 -18.05 -12.52
CA GLN A 380 -5.21 -19.21 -13.19
C GLN A 380 -4.82 -20.52 -12.48
N ALA A 381 -3.61 -20.59 -11.93
CA ALA A 381 -3.14 -21.74 -11.16
C ALA A 381 -3.64 -21.72 -9.70
N TRP A 382 -3.99 -20.54 -9.19
CA TRP A 382 -4.57 -20.37 -7.87
C TRP A 382 -6.02 -20.85 -7.84
N LYS A 383 -6.36 -21.59 -6.78
CA LYS A 383 -7.74 -22.00 -6.48
C LYS A 383 -8.12 -21.38 -5.14
N PRO A 384 -9.18 -20.56 -5.08
CA PRO A 384 -9.66 -20.04 -3.81
C PRO A 384 -10.06 -21.21 -2.91
N GLU A 385 -9.69 -21.11 -1.63
CA GLU A 385 -10.03 -22.08 -0.58
C GLU A 385 -11.50 -21.99 -0.15
#